data_AF-A0A933YGF8-F1
#
_entry.id   AF-A0A933YGF8-F1
#
_cell.length_a   1.000
_cell.length_b   1.000
_cell.length_c   1.000
_cell.angle_alpha   90.00
_cell.angle_beta   90.00
_cell.angle_gamma   90.00
#
_symmetry.space_group_name_H-M   'P 1'
#
loop_
_entity.id
_entity.type
_entity.pdbx_description
1 polymer ?
#
loop_
_entity_poly.entity_id
_entity_poly.type
_entity_poly.pdbx_seq_one_letter_code
_entity_poly.pdbx_strand_id
1 'polypeptide(L)' 'NELVIKISSLEKKLFKEVTYTRYTENEYKKEKKKKNSFVLEVIKSKKTFIKGDENDL' A
#
# COMPACT_ATOMS: atom_id res chain seq x y z
N ASN A 1 -14.39 -0.12 6.70
CA ASN A 1 -14.02 0.08 5.25
C ASN A 1 -13.19 1.36 5.04
N GLU A 2 -12.41 1.79 6.03
CA GLU A 2 -11.68 3.06 6.11
C GLU A 2 -10.50 3.19 5.12
N LEU A 3 -9.92 2.08 4.65
CA LEU A 3 -8.83 2.09 3.67
C LEU A 3 -9.28 2.75 2.36
N VAL A 4 -10.50 2.43 1.91
CA VAL A 4 -11.10 3.03 0.71
C VAL A 4 -11.34 4.52 0.92
N ILE A 5 -11.76 4.93 2.12
CA ILE A 5 -11.99 6.33 2.48
C ILE A 5 -10.67 7.12 2.46
N LYS A 6 -9.60 6.56 3.05
CA LYS A 6 -8.26 7.16 3.05
C LYS A 6 -7.69 7.28 1.64
N ILE A 7 -7.85 6.24 0.81
CA ILE A 7 -7.41 6.27 -0.60
C ILE A 7 -8.18 7.34 -1.38
N SER A 8 -9.51 7.39 -1.28
CA SER A 8 -10.31 8.43 -1.93
C SER A 8 -9.98 9.84 -1.45
N SER A 9 -9.65 10.03 -0.18
CA SER A 9 -9.17 11.32 0.33
C SER A 9 -7.84 11.72 -0.31
N LEU A 10 -6.93 10.75 -0.47
CA LEU A 10 -5.63 10.95 -1.13
C LEU A 10 -5.80 11.30 -2.61
N GLU A 11 -6.67 10.59 -3.32
CA GLU A 11 -6.96 10.79 -4.74
C GLU A 11 -7.53 12.19 -5.01
N LYS A 12 -8.48 12.63 -4.15
CA LYS A 12 -9.01 14.01 -4.19
C LYS A 12 -7.92 15.05 -4.00
N LYS A 13 -6.96 14.80 -3.10
CA LYS A 13 -5.87 15.75 -2.81
C LYS A 13 -4.82 15.79 -3.92
N LEU A 14 -4.60 14.66 -4.59
CA LEU A 14 -3.63 14.50 -5.68
C LEU A 14 -4.22 14.80 -7.06
N PHE A 15 -5.55 14.98 -7.16
CA PHE A 15 -6.28 15.10 -8.43
C PHE A 15 -5.94 13.96 -9.41
N LYS A 16 -5.68 12.76 -8.88
CA LYS A 16 -5.26 11.59 -9.64
C LYS A 16 -5.70 10.31 -8.93
N GLU A 17 -6.10 9.31 -9.72
CA GLU A 17 -6.38 7.96 -9.22
C GLU A 17 -5.11 7.27 -8.70
N VAL A 18 -5.26 6.55 -7.58
CA VAL A 18 -4.17 5.82 -6.92
C VAL A 18 -4.31 4.35 -7.27
N THR A 19 -3.44 3.86 -8.14
CA THR A 19 -3.32 2.41 -8.37
C THR A 19 -2.59 1.76 -7.19
N TYR A 20 -3.26 0.87 -6.47
CA TYR A 20 -2.68 0.15 -5.34
C TYR A 20 -2.76 -1.37 -5.54
N THR A 21 -1.78 -2.08 -5.01
CA THR A 21 -1.81 -3.54 -4.92
C THR A 21 -1.97 -3.93 -3.45
N ARG A 22 -3.02 -4.70 -3.15
CA ARG A 22 -3.28 -5.20 -1.81
C ARG A 22 -2.61 -6.56 -1.65
N TYR A 23 -1.93 -6.75 -0.53
CA TYR A 23 -1.34 -8.02 -0.15
C TYR A 23 -1.84 -8.39 1.25
N THR A 24 -2.19 -9.65 1.43
CA THR A 24 -2.17 -10.26 2.77
C THR A 24 -0.73 -10.42 3.23
N GLU A 25 -0.53 -10.63 4.54
CA GLU A 25 0.82 -10.77 5.09
C GLU A 25 1.61 -11.92 4.44
N ASN A 26 0.95 -13.05 4.17
CA ASN A 26 1.56 -14.21 3.52
C ASN A 26 1.91 -13.93 2.04
N GLU A 27 1.06 -13.22 1.31
CA GLU A 27 1.34 -12.82 -0.08
C GLU A 27 2.50 -11.84 -0.14
N TYR A 28 2.55 -10.87 0.77
CA TYR A 28 3.67 -9.93 0.86
C TYR A 28 5.00 -10.65 1.11
N LYS A 29 5.03 -11.63 2.03
CA LYS A 29 6.21 -12.46 2.30
C LYS A 29 6.64 -13.25 1.06
N LYS A 30 5.71 -13.78 0.27
CA LYS A 30 5.99 -14.51 -0.97
C LYS A 30 6.55 -13.58 -2.05
N GLU A 31 5.93 -12.43 -2.29
CA GLU A 31 6.38 -11.46 -3.31
C GLU A 31 7.74 -10.84 -2.96
N LYS A 32 8.00 -10.56 -1.67
CA LYS A 32 9.31 -10.14 -1.18
C LYS A 32 10.40 -11.18 -1.46
N LYS A 33 10.08 -12.48 -1.32
CA LYS A 33 11.02 -13.58 -1.63
C LYS A 33 11.25 -13.75 -3.14
N LYS A 34 10.24 -13.49 -3.97
CA LYS A 34 10.34 -13.58 -5.44
C LYS A 34 11.22 -12.49 -6.09
N LYS A 35 11.78 -11.55 -5.31
CA LYS A 35 12.56 -10.40 -5.84
C LYS A 35 11.81 -9.65 -6.94
N ASN A 36 10.49 -9.53 -6.81
CA ASN A 36 9.68 -8.77 -7.75
C ASN A 36 10.22 -7.33 -7.84
N SER A 37 10.65 -6.92 -9.03
CA SER A 37 11.34 -5.63 -9.26
C SER A 37 10.52 -4.45 -8.74
N PHE A 38 9.18 -4.49 -8.88
CA PHE A 38 8.28 -3.48 -8.34
C PHE A 38 8.31 -3.42 -6.81
N VAL A 39 8.23 -4.58 -6.14
CA VAL A 39 8.29 -4.66 -4.67
C VAL A 39 9.64 -4.20 -4.15
N LEU A 40 10.74 -4.53 -4.84
CA LEU A 40 12.08 -4.07 -4.49
C LEU A 40 12.24 -2.56 -4.66
N GLU A 41 11.69 -1.98 -5.71
CA GLU A 41 11.71 -0.54 -5.97
C GLU A 41 10.88 0.23 -4.94
N VAL A 42 9.67 -0.25 -4.64
CA VAL A 42 8.82 0.27 -3.55
C VAL A 42 9.47 0.08 -2.18
N ILE A 43 10.30 -0.95 -1.97
CA ILE A 43 11.05 -1.14 -0.72
C ILE A 43 12.21 -0.14 -0.59
N LYS A 44 12.90 0.15 -1.69
CA LYS A 44 14.09 1.02 -1.70
C LYS A 44 13.76 2.52 -1.72
N SER A 45 12.56 2.91 -2.15
CA SER A 45 12.14 4.31 -2.17
C SER A 45 11.85 4.85 -0.76
N LYS A 46 11.92 6.17 -0.59
CA LYS A 46 11.63 6.84 0.69
C LYS A 46 10.14 6.66 1.01
N LYS A 47 9.84 6.02 2.15
CA LYS A 47 8.48 5.54 2.46
C LYS A 47 7.71 6.48 3.38
N THR A 48 6.44 6.70 3.06
CA THR A 48 5.42 7.13 4.03
C THR A 48 4.67 5.88 4.48
N PHE A 49 4.84 5.48 5.74
CA PHE A 49 4.11 4.36 6.32
C PHE A 49 2.91 4.88 7.10
N ILE A 50 1.72 4.34 6.81
CA ILE A 50 0.54 4.54 7.65
C ILE A 50 0.43 3.28 8.53
N LYS A 51 0.55 3.46 9.84
CA LYS A 51 0.40 2.41 10.85
C LYS A 51 -0.87 2.69 11.66
N GLY A 52 -1.77 1.72 11.74
CA GLY A 52 -3.04 1.78 12.48
C GLY A 52 -3.61 0.39 12.72
N ASP A 53 -4.61 0.26 13.59
CA ASP A 53 -5.29 -1.01 13.89
C ASP A 53 -6.20 -1.41 12.71
N GLU A 54 -6.27 -2.71 12.40
CA GLU A 54 -7.19 -3.21 11.37
C GLU A 54 -8.67 -3.13 11.79
N ASN A 55 -8.91 -3.01 13.10
CA ASN A 55 -10.25 -2.89 13.69
C ASN A 55 -10.69 -1.43 13.87
N ASP A 56 -9.77 -0.47 13.74
CA ASP A 56 -10.09 0.95 13.58
C ASP A 56 -10.53 1.28 12.13
N LEU A 57 -10.79 0.25 11.29
CA LEU A 57 -10.82 0.32 9.82
C LEU A 57 -12.19 0.01 9.17
#